data_AF-A0A0A9FUS8-F1
#
_entry.id   AF-A0A0A9FUS8-F1
#
_cell.length_a   1.000
_cell.length_b   1.000
_cell.length_c   1.000
_cell.angle_alpha   90.00
_cell.angle_beta   90.00
_cell.angle_gamma   90.00
#
_symmetry.space_group_name_H-M   'P 1'
#
loop_
_entity.id
_entity.type
_entity.pdbx_description
1 polymer ?
#
loop_
_entity_poly.entity_id
_entity_poly.type
_entity_poly.pdbx_seq_one_letter_code
_entity_poly.pdbx_strand_id
1 'polypeptide(L)'
;MLVLYNGANGRMYRSLNLADREAFRVTESSSGYTLYMVSTPLQNGPADGIALVYCRHRREAEVLEFLSYEGSLRAQDGPGKDIVSTDIMLKETNESSGQDSLGLTGRRIGDFAWRKMAGNGTPGELNAGQMF
;
A
#
# COMPACT_ATOMS: atom_id res chain seq x y z
N MET A 1 3.59 -10.99 -2.11
CA MET A 1 4.62 -9.95 -2.31
C MET A 1 3.92 -8.60 -2.44
N LEU A 2 4.60 -7.51 -2.11
CA LEU A 2 4.22 -6.16 -2.54
C LEU A 2 4.98 -5.83 -3.82
N VAL A 3 4.31 -5.26 -4.82
CA VAL A 3 4.93 -4.80 -6.08
C VAL A 3 4.64 -3.32 -6.24
N LEU A 4 5.67 -2.53 -6.51
CA LEU A 4 5.58 -1.09 -6.67
C LEU A 4 5.68 -0.72 -8.15
N TYR A 5 4.80 0.16 -8.59
CA TYR A 5 4.61 0.57 -9.98
C TYR A 5 4.82 2.07 -10.14
N ASN A 6 5.55 2.45 -11.19
CA ASN A 6 5.82 3.84 -11.54
C ASN A 6 4.58 4.48 -12.17
N GLY A 7 4.12 5.60 -11.62
CA GLY A 7 2.90 6.26 -12.06
C GLY A 7 2.97 6.89 -13.45
N ALA A 8 4.16 7.20 -13.95
CA ALA A 8 4.34 7.86 -15.25
C ALA A 8 4.35 6.88 -16.44
N ASN A 9 4.77 5.63 -16.24
CA ASN A 9 4.91 4.65 -17.32
C ASN A 9 4.22 3.30 -17.04
N GLY A 10 3.67 3.09 -15.85
CA GLY A 10 2.95 1.87 -15.47
C GLY A 10 3.85 0.63 -15.31
N ARG A 11 5.17 0.77 -15.29
CA ARG A 11 6.08 -0.36 -15.10
C ARG A 11 6.41 -0.59 -13.65
N MET A 12 6.56 -1.87 -13.27
CA MET A 12 7.07 -2.24 -11.96
C MET A 12 8.52 -1.77 -11.81
N TYR A 13 8.85 -1.20 -10.65
CA TYR A 13 10.23 -0.78 -10.35
C TYR A 13 10.82 -1.49 -9.13
N ARG A 14 9.98 -2.13 -8.30
CA ARG A 14 10.42 -2.88 -7.12
C ARG A 14 9.41 -3.96 -6.77
N SER A 15 9.90 -5.08 -6.23
CA SER A 15 9.07 -6.06 -5.53
C SER A 15 9.68 -6.37 -4.16
N LEU A 16 8.81 -6.63 -3.19
CA LEU A 16 9.16 -6.92 -1.80
C LEU A 16 8.46 -8.21 -1.39
N ASN A 17 9.23 -9.21 -0.99
CA ASN A 17 8.67 -10.48 -0.55
C ASN A 17 8.18 -10.35 0.90
N LEU A 18 6.89 -10.58 1.17
CA LEU A 18 6.34 -10.53 2.55
C LEU A 18 6.97 -11.59 3.48
N ALA A 19 7.57 -12.64 2.92
CA ALA A 19 8.28 -13.66 3.69
C ALA A 19 9.71 -13.23 4.09
N ASP A 20 10.21 -12.11 3.55
CA ASP A 20 11.50 -11.55 3.92
C ASP A 20 11.39 -10.88 5.30
N ARG A 21 11.94 -11.57 6.32
CA ARG A 21 11.93 -11.12 7.71
C ARG A 21 12.96 -10.04 8.02
N GLU A 22 13.89 -9.78 7.11
CA GLU A 22 14.84 -8.66 7.23
C GLU A 22 14.20 -7.38 6.70
N ALA A 23 13.42 -7.49 5.62
CA ALA A 23 12.68 -6.36 5.05
C ALA A 23 11.42 -6.01 5.85
N PHE A 24 10.65 -7.00 6.31
CA PHE A 24 9.38 -6.78 7.00
C PHE A 24 9.48 -7.00 8.51
N ARG A 25 9.04 -5.99 9.28
CA ARG A 25 8.66 -6.18 10.68
C ARG A 25 7.22 -6.67 10.73
N VAL A 26 7.00 -7.80 11.39
CA VAL A 26 5.67 -8.40 11.56
C VAL A 26 5.28 -8.31 13.03
N THR A 27 4.07 -7.82 13.29
CA THR A 27 3.52 -7.71 14.66
C THR A 27 2.05 -8.08 14.67
N GLU A 28 1.52 -8.43 15.83
CA GLU A 28 0.08 -8.60 16.02
C GLU A 28 -0.51 -7.32 16.59
N SER A 29 -1.65 -6.90 16.04
CA SER A 29 -2.44 -5.80 16.58
C SER A 29 -3.27 -6.26 17.78
N SER A 30 -3.72 -5.31 18.59
CA SER A 30 -4.63 -5.56 19.72
C SER A 30 -5.97 -6.18 19.28
N SER A 31 -6.32 -6.09 18.00
CA SER A 31 -7.55 -6.66 17.42
C SER A 31 -7.35 -8.05 16.79
N GLY A 32 -6.18 -8.67 16.97
CA GLY A 32 -5.90 -10.03 16.48
C GLY A 32 -5.49 -10.13 15.01
N TYR A 33 -5.29 -9.00 14.33
CA TYR A 33 -4.78 -8.96 12.96
C TYR A 33 -3.25 -8.89 12.94
N THR A 34 -2.63 -9.62 12.02
CA THR A 34 -1.20 -9.51 11.73
C THR A 34 -0.92 -8.28 10.87
N LEU A 35 -0.01 -7.42 11.32
CA LEU A 35 0.46 -6.24 10.61
C LEU A 35 1.84 -6.51 10.02
N TYR A 36 1.98 -6.23 8.73
CA TYR A 36 3.26 -6.24 8.01
C TYR A 36 3.69 -4.81 7.76
N MET A 37 4.88 -4.45 8.22
CA MET A 37 5.45 -3.12 8.05
C MET A 37 6.81 -3.20 7.37
N VAL A 38 7.02 -2.33 6.39
CA VAL A 38 8.30 -2.14 5.70
C VAL A 38 8.56 -0.65 5.52
N SER A 39 9.80 -0.22 5.75
CA SER A 39 10.24 1.12 5.37
C SER A 39 10.96 1.04 4.04
N THR A 40 10.39 1.67 3.01
CA THR A 40 10.95 1.65 1.66
C THR A 40 10.67 2.98 0.97
N PRO A 41 11.61 3.52 0.18
CA PRO A 41 11.34 4.72 -0.61
C PRO A 41 10.30 4.41 -1.69
N LEU A 42 9.24 5.21 -1.71
CA LEU A 42 8.26 5.23 -2.78
C LEU A 42 8.61 6.33 -3.78
N GLN A 43 8.29 6.10 -5.06
CA GLN A 43 8.34 7.17 -6.05
C GLN A 43 7.18 8.13 -5.83
N ASN A 44 7.26 9.35 -6.36
CA ASN A 44 6.20 10.35 -6.24
C ASN A 44 5.88 10.97 -7.61
N GLY A 45 5.38 10.13 -8.50
CA GLY A 45 4.88 10.52 -9.81
C GLY A 45 3.36 10.63 -9.82
N PRO A 46 2.75 10.79 -11.02
CA PRO A 46 1.36 11.22 -11.15
C PRO A 46 0.31 10.17 -10.76
N ALA A 47 0.68 8.90 -10.57
CA ALA A 47 -0.24 7.81 -10.26
C ALA A 47 0.52 6.58 -9.73
N ASP A 48 1.49 6.75 -8.83
CA ASP A 48 2.31 5.62 -8.37
C ASP A 48 1.48 4.57 -7.64
N GLY A 49 1.84 3.30 -7.86
CA GLY A 49 0.98 2.17 -7.53
C GLY A 49 1.64 1.17 -6.58
N ILE A 50 0.82 0.55 -5.75
CA ILE A 50 1.20 -0.52 -4.81
C ILE A 50 0.23 -1.68 -5.00
N ALA A 51 0.75 -2.82 -5.44
CA ALA A 51 -0.03 -4.05 -5.62
C ALA A 51 0.34 -5.08 -4.54
N LEU A 52 -0.68 -5.61 -3.85
CA LEU A 52 -0.56 -6.80 -3.03
C LEU A 52 -0.82 -8.02 -3.91
N VAL A 53 0.18 -8.88 -4.02
CA VAL A 53 0.16 -10.02 -4.94
C VAL A 53 0.32 -11.33 -4.17
N TYR A 54 -0.61 -12.24 -4.34
CA TYR A 54 -0.49 -13.62 -3.90
C TYR A 54 0.22 -14.44 -4.99
N CYS A 55 1.36 -15.05 -4.64
CA CYS A 55 2.08 -15.95 -5.54
C CYS A 55 2.00 -17.36 -4.99
N ARG A 56 1.25 -18.23 -5.68
CA ARG A 56 1.21 -19.63 -5.30
C ARG A 56 2.41 -20.36 -5.90
N HIS A 57 2.76 -21.51 -5.33
CA HIS A 57 3.91 -22.35 -5.71
C HIS A 57 4.01 -22.73 -7.21
N ARG A 58 3.02 -22.40 -8.06
CA ARG A 58 2.94 -22.73 -9.50
C ARG A 58 2.91 -21.52 -10.44
N ARG A 59 3.65 -20.44 -10.13
CA ARG A 59 3.92 -19.27 -11.00
C ARG A 59 2.74 -18.37 -11.39
N GLU A 60 1.51 -18.75 -11.10
CA GLU A 60 0.39 -17.82 -11.22
C GLU A 60 0.43 -16.83 -10.06
N ALA A 61 0.51 -15.55 -10.42
CA ALA A 61 0.44 -14.44 -9.51
C ALA A 61 -0.98 -13.85 -9.60
N GLU A 62 -1.64 -13.75 -8.48
CA GLU A 62 -2.96 -13.13 -8.33
C GLU A 62 -2.78 -11.78 -7.64
N VAL A 63 -3.31 -10.71 -8.23
CA VAL A 63 -3.37 -9.41 -7.58
C VAL A 63 -4.58 -9.40 -6.65
N LEU A 64 -4.32 -9.34 -5.35
CA LEU A 64 -5.38 -9.26 -4.33
C LEU A 64 -5.92 -7.84 -4.19
N GLU A 65 -5.02 -6.85 -4.28
CA GLU A 65 -5.35 -5.43 -4.21
C GLU A 65 -4.33 -4.63 -5.02
N PHE A 66 -4.79 -3.59 -5.71
CA PHE A 66 -3.92 -2.66 -6.40
C PHE A 66 -4.39 -1.23 -6.16
N LEU A 67 -3.62 -0.49 -5.39
CA LEU A 67 -3.89 0.89 -5.01
C LEU A 67 -2.95 1.83 -5.75
N SER A 68 -3.41 3.05 -5.97
CA SER A 68 -2.56 4.16 -6.40
C SER A 68 -2.95 5.44 -5.66
N TYR A 69 -2.04 6.39 -5.62
CA TYR A 69 -2.28 7.74 -5.11
C TYR A 69 -2.07 8.76 -6.21
N GLU A 70 -2.75 9.90 -6.08
CA GLU A 70 -2.71 11.02 -7.03
C GLU A 70 -3.28 10.73 -8.43
N GLY A 71 -3.93 9.59 -8.61
CA GLY A 71 -4.58 9.19 -9.85
C GLY A 71 -4.66 7.67 -9.99
N SER A 72 -5.24 7.20 -11.10
CA SER A 72 -5.31 5.78 -11.45
C SER A 72 -4.22 5.38 -12.43
N LEU A 73 -3.68 4.17 -12.30
CA LEU A 73 -2.61 3.62 -13.11
C LEU A 73 -3.04 2.30 -13.75
N ARG A 74 -2.77 2.13 -15.06
CA ARG A 74 -2.78 0.79 -15.67
C ARG A 74 -1.36 0.25 -15.72
N ALA A 75 -1.13 -0.86 -15.03
CA ALA A 75 0.17 -1.52 -15.06
C ALA A 75 0.45 -2.13 -16.44
N GLN A 76 1.68 -1.93 -16.92
CA GLN A 76 2.16 -2.35 -18.25
C GLN A 76 2.95 -3.66 -18.21
N ASP A 77 3.42 -4.07 -17.03
CA ASP A 77 4.20 -5.28 -16.82
C ASP A 77 4.02 -5.86 -15.40
N GLY A 78 4.76 -6.93 -15.12
CA GLY A 78 4.72 -7.61 -13.82
C GLY A 78 3.39 -8.30 -13.52
N PRO A 79 3.16 -8.70 -12.25
CA PRO A 79 1.94 -9.39 -11.83
C PRO A 79 0.65 -8.60 -12.03
N GLY A 80 0.73 -7.27 -12.00
CA GLY A 80 -0.39 -6.36 -12.21
C GLY A 80 -0.69 -6.02 -13.67
N LYS A 81 0.03 -6.60 -14.64
CA LYS A 81 -0.12 -6.24 -16.06
C LYS A 81 -1.60 -6.23 -16.49
N ASP A 82 -1.99 -5.17 -17.18
CA ASP A 82 -3.34 -4.92 -17.70
C ASP A 82 -4.42 -4.64 -16.64
N ILE A 83 -4.07 -4.70 -15.35
CA ILE A 83 -4.95 -4.31 -14.23
C ILE A 83 -4.84 -2.80 -14.00
N VAL A 84 -5.99 -2.18 -13.73
CA VAL A 84 -6.10 -0.77 -13.35
C VAL A 84 -6.15 -0.67 -11.83
N SER A 85 -5.33 0.18 -11.23
CA SER A 85 -5.34 0.44 -9.80
C SER A 85 -6.57 1.23 -9.37
N THR A 86 -6.91 1.11 -8.09
CA THR A 86 -7.91 1.96 -7.44
C THR A 86 -7.20 3.18 -6.83
N ASP A 87 -7.58 4.38 -7.26
CA ASP A 87 -7.08 5.62 -6.68
C ASP A 87 -7.63 5.79 -5.25
N ILE A 88 -6.75 6.04 -4.29
CA ILE A 88 -7.13 6.35 -2.90
C ILE A 88 -7.70 7.77 -2.75
N MET A 89 -7.65 8.58 -3.81
CA MET A 89 -8.17 9.95 -3.88
C MET A 89 -7.48 10.91 -2.89
N LEU A 90 -6.27 10.56 -2.47
CA LEU A 90 -5.43 11.36 -1.59
C LEU A 90 -4.09 11.62 -2.26
N LYS A 91 -3.49 12.74 -1.87
CA LYS A 91 -2.21 13.21 -2.38
C LYS A 91 -1.34 13.71 -1.24
N GLU A 92 -0.04 13.54 -1.41
CA GLU A 92 0.91 14.26 -0.57
C GLU A 92 1.23 15.61 -1.21
N THR A 93 1.73 16.53 -0.40
CA THR A 93 2.08 17.86 -0.87
C THR A 93 3.44 18.24 -0.31
N ASN A 94 4.04 19.30 -0.81
CA ASN A 94 5.29 19.83 -0.25
C ASN A 94 5.15 20.30 1.21
N GLU A 95 3.92 20.40 1.73
CA GLU A 95 3.61 20.71 3.13
C GLU A 95 3.43 19.45 4.00
N SER A 96 3.39 18.25 3.41
CA SER A 96 3.32 17.01 4.17
C SER A 96 4.59 16.83 5.01
N SER A 97 4.41 16.50 6.27
CA SER A 97 5.52 16.20 7.18
C SER A 97 5.91 14.73 7.12
N GLY A 98 7.14 14.38 7.54
CA GLY A 98 7.54 12.98 7.69
C GLY A 98 6.78 12.21 8.79
N GLN A 99 5.88 12.88 9.53
CA GLN A 99 4.99 12.27 10.52
C GLN A 99 3.55 12.15 10.01
N ASP A 100 3.25 12.67 8.82
CA ASP A 100 1.96 12.49 8.17
C ASP A 100 1.84 11.06 7.63
N SER A 101 0.62 10.57 7.51
CA SER A 101 0.36 9.29 6.84
C SER A 101 -0.96 9.30 6.09
N LEU A 102 -1.04 8.45 5.07
CA LEU A 102 -2.28 8.13 4.37
C LEU A 102 -2.68 6.70 4.78
N GLY A 103 -3.89 6.53 5.28
CA GLY A 103 -4.33 5.22 5.77
C GLY A 103 -5.84 5.13 5.92
N LEU A 104 -6.30 3.91 6.18
CA LEU A 104 -7.71 3.59 6.39
C LEU A 104 -8.11 3.87 7.84
N THR A 105 -9.26 4.51 8.04
CA THR A 105 -9.92 4.68 9.34
C THR A 105 -11.37 4.22 9.27
N GLY A 106 -11.98 3.89 10.40
CA GLY A 106 -13.37 3.44 10.47
C GLY A 106 -13.58 2.43 11.59
N ARG A 107 -14.84 2.08 11.85
CA ARG A 107 -15.21 1.32 13.06
C ARG A 107 -15.35 -0.19 12.88
N ARG A 108 -15.40 -0.65 11.63
CA ARG A 108 -15.56 -2.06 11.27
C ARG A 108 -15.13 -2.29 9.81
N ILE A 109 -14.83 -3.53 9.49
CA ILE A 109 -14.55 -3.96 8.12
C ILE A 109 -15.74 -3.61 7.22
N GLY A 110 -15.45 -3.04 6.05
CA GLY A 110 -16.45 -2.56 5.08
C GLY A 110 -16.76 -1.07 5.18
N ASP A 111 -16.56 -0.45 6.35
CA ASP A 111 -16.78 1.00 6.56
C ASP A 111 -15.47 1.81 6.47
N PHE A 112 -14.36 1.16 6.16
CA PHE A 112 -13.05 1.80 6.11
C PHE A 112 -12.95 2.79 4.95
N ALA A 113 -12.37 3.96 5.24
CA ALA A 113 -12.14 5.01 4.26
C ALA A 113 -10.73 5.59 4.39
N TRP A 114 -10.14 5.92 3.24
CA TRP A 114 -8.86 6.61 3.16
C TRP A 114 -8.93 7.99 3.81
N ARG A 115 -7.96 8.30 4.66
CA ARG A 115 -7.77 9.62 5.29
C ARG A 115 -6.30 10.00 5.33
N LYS A 116 -6.05 11.31 5.29
CA LYS A 116 -4.78 11.89 5.72
C LYS A 116 -4.78 12.04 7.25
N MET A 117 -3.76 11.53 7.90
CA MET A 117 -3.51 11.65 9.35
C MET A 117 -2.29 12.54 9.55
N ALA A 118 -2.51 13.83 9.79
CA ALA A 118 -1.44 14.82 9.94
C ALA A 118 -0.74 14.66 11.30
N GLY A 119 0.59 14.50 11.29
CA GLY A 119 1.40 14.34 12.50
C GLY A 119 1.06 13.13 13.37
N ASN A 120 0.37 12.12 12.83
CA ASN A 120 -0.15 11.00 13.60
C ASN A 120 0.00 9.66 12.87
N GLY A 121 1.14 9.46 12.18
CA GLY A 121 1.52 8.16 11.67
C GLY A 121 1.75 7.16 12.81
N THR A 122 1.18 5.97 12.68
CA THR A 122 1.22 4.89 13.69
C THR A 122 1.95 3.65 13.14
N PRO A 123 3.22 3.74 12.73
CA PRO A 123 3.94 2.64 12.08
C PRO A 123 4.05 1.42 13.00
N GLY A 124 3.50 0.29 12.55
CA GLY A 124 3.49 -0.97 13.31
C GLY A 124 2.31 -1.10 14.27
N GLU A 125 1.40 -0.14 14.28
CA GLU A 125 0.15 -0.18 15.05
C GLU A 125 -1.05 0.04 14.11
N LEU A 126 -2.26 -0.06 14.65
CA LEU A 126 -3.46 0.29 13.88
C LEU A 126 -3.48 1.79 13.58
N ASN A 127 -4.02 2.15 12.41
CA ASN A 127 -4.22 3.56 12.07
C ASN A 127 -5.11 4.24 13.11
N ALA A 128 -4.87 5.52 13.37
CA ALA A 128 -5.70 6.29 14.28
C ALA A 128 -7.18 6.27 13.86
N GLY A 129 -8.04 5.82 14.79
CA GLY A 129 -9.49 5.68 14.56
C GLY A 129 -9.89 4.44 13.76
N GLN A 130 -8.97 3.53 13.43
CA GLN A 130 -9.28 2.22 12.88
C GLN A 130 -9.64 1.24 14.00
N MET A 131 -10.80 0.61 13.87
CA MET A 131 -11.34 -0.39 14.79
C MET A 131 -11.95 -1.55 13.99
N PHE A 132 -12.01 -2.74 14.60
CA PHE A 132 -12.50 -3.96 13.96
C PHE A 132 -13.73 -4.52 14.67
#